data_AF-A0A6N8V7V1-F1
#
_entry.id   AF-A0A6N8V7V1-F1
#
_cell.length_a   1.000
_cell.length_b   1.000
_cell.length_c   1.000
_cell.angle_alpha   90.00
_cell.angle_beta   90.00
_cell.angle_gamma   90.00
#
_symmetry.space_group_name_H-M   'P 1'
#
loop_
_entity.id
_entity.type
_entity.pdbx_description
1 polymer ?
#
loop_
_entity_poly.entity_id
_entity_poly.type
_entity_poly.pdbx_seq_one_letter_code
_entity_poly.pdbx_strand_id
1 'polypeptide(L)'
;MAANFHNPISQAVRPEDTAETLSKYRRSQEQGKADYALMVKAFYDLITDFYEYGWGQSFHFAPMKGGESFEASLVAHQHFLGEAVGRKP
;
A
#
# COMPACT_ATOMS: atom_id res chain seq x y z
N MET A 1 15.04 16.11 43.70
CA MET A 1 15.52 16.67 42.42
C MET A 1 14.36 16.61 41.43
N ALA A 2 13.81 17.74 41.01
CA ALA A 2 12.74 17.76 40.01
C ALA A 2 13.36 17.71 38.61
N ALA A 3 12.93 16.75 37.79
CA ALA A 3 13.38 16.66 36.40
C ALA A 3 12.78 17.83 35.61
N ASN A 4 13.65 18.68 35.05
CA ASN A 4 13.26 19.74 34.12
C ASN A 4 12.81 19.10 32.81
N PHE A 5 11.49 19.03 32.60
CA PHE A 5 10.92 18.59 31.34
C PHE A 5 11.07 19.71 30.31
N HIS A 6 12.10 19.63 29.47
CA HIS A 6 12.35 20.60 28.41
C HIS A 6 11.38 20.35 27.25
N ASN A 7 10.32 21.14 27.15
CA ASN A 7 9.39 21.09 26.01
C ASN A 7 9.98 21.88 24.82
N PRO A 8 10.42 21.22 23.74
CA PRO A 8 11.06 21.88 22.60
C PRO A 8 10.10 22.77 21.79
N ILE A 9 8.78 22.70 22.05
CA ILE A 9 7.76 23.55 21.41
C ILE A 9 7.68 24.94 22.06
N SER A 10 8.32 25.17 23.21
CA SER A 10 8.13 26.39 24.01
C SER A 10 8.93 27.63 23.57
N GLN A 11 9.66 27.59 22.46
CA GLN A 11 10.14 28.85 21.86
C GLN A 11 8.95 29.53 21.16
N ALA A 12 8.33 30.48 21.87
CA ALA A 12 7.24 31.27 21.35
C ALA A 12 7.67 31.93 20.03
N VAL A 13 7.09 31.46 18.91
CA VAL A 13 7.24 32.11 17.61
C VAL A 13 6.80 33.56 17.79
N ARG A 14 7.68 34.51 17.44
CA ARG A 14 7.36 35.93 17.58
C ARG A 14 6.13 36.25 16.72
N PRO A 15 5.20 37.11 17.17
CA PRO A 15 3.96 37.39 16.43
C PRO A 15 4.19 37.80 14.97
N GLU A 16 5.24 38.58 14.69
CA GLU A 16 5.67 39.02 13.36
C GLU A 16 6.12 37.87 12.44
N ASP A 17 6.62 36.77 13.00
CA ASP A 17 7.15 35.62 12.27
C ASP A 17 6.11 34.48 12.13
N THR A 18 4.90 34.69 12.67
CA THR A 18 3.85 33.66 12.72
C THR A 18 3.35 33.29 11.33
N ALA A 19 3.15 34.29 10.46
CA ALA A 19 2.70 34.06 9.09
C ALA A 19 3.73 33.25 8.27
N GLU A 20 5.02 33.59 8.42
CA GLU A 20 6.10 32.88 7.74
C GLU A 20 6.21 31.43 8.26
N THR A 21 6.18 31.24 9.58
CA THR A 21 6.22 29.92 10.21
C THR A 21 5.07 29.02 9.76
N LEU A 22 3.84 29.54 9.75
CA LEU A 22 2.67 28.80 9.27
C LEU A 22 2.79 28.44 7.78
N SER A 23 3.33 29.33 6.96
CA SER A 23 3.55 29.05 5.54
C SER A 23 4.59 27.93 5.33
N LYS A 24 5.70 27.94 6.09
CA LYS A 24 6.71 26.87 6.07
C LYS A 24 6.14 25.54 6.54
N TYR A 25 5.36 25.56 7.62
CA TYR A 25 4.69 24.37 8.13
C TYR A 25 3.73 23.77 7.08
N ARG A 26 2.86 24.59 6.47
CA ARG A 26 1.95 24.13 5.41
C ARG A 26 2.70 23.53 4.24
N ARG A 27 3.77 24.18 3.77
CA ARG A 27 4.62 23.65 2.69
C ARG A 27 5.25 22.31 3.06
N SER A 28 5.76 22.17 4.28
CA SER A 28 6.30 20.91 4.79
C SER A 28 5.25 19.81 4.86
N GLN A 29 4.01 20.13 5.26
CA GLN A 29 2.90 19.18 5.26
C GLN A 29 2.49 18.78 3.83
N GLU A 30 2.46 19.72 2.88
CA GLU A 30 2.17 19.44 1.48
C GLU A 30 3.24 18.54 0.85
N GLN A 31 4.52 18.83 1.10
CA GLN A 31 5.63 17.98 0.68
C GLN A 31 5.54 16.58 1.31
N GLY A 32 5.34 16.50 2.63
CA GLY A 32 5.20 15.22 3.32
C GLY A 32 4.03 14.38 2.82
N LYS A 33 2.93 15.01 2.40
CA LYS A 33 1.81 14.31 1.75
C LYS A 33 2.17 13.75 0.39
N ALA A 34 2.90 14.52 -0.43
CA ALA A 34 3.36 14.07 -1.73
C ALA A 34 4.33 12.88 -1.61
N ASP A 35 5.31 12.99 -0.71
CA ASP A 35 6.30 11.94 -0.45
C ASP A 35 5.63 10.67 0.10
N TYR A 36 4.67 10.83 1.02
CA TYR A 36 3.89 9.71 1.53
C TYR A 36 3.06 9.04 0.44
N ALA A 37 2.38 9.82 -0.41
CA ALA A 37 1.61 9.28 -1.54
C ALA A 37 2.49 8.50 -2.52
N LEU A 38 3.69 8.99 -2.81
CA LEU A 38 4.69 8.29 -3.63
C LEU A 38 5.13 6.98 -2.98
N MET A 39 5.43 6.98 -1.68
CA MET A 39 5.80 5.77 -0.95
C MET A 39 4.69 4.72 -0.97
N VAL A 40 3.44 5.13 -0.72
CA VAL A 40 2.28 4.25 -0.72
C VAL A 40 2.08 3.65 -2.11
N LYS A 41 2.18 4.47 -3.17
CA LYS A 41 2.08 3.99 -4.55
C LYS A 41 3.16 2.94 -4.85
N ALA A 42 4.42 3.26 -4.55
CA ALA A 42 5.55 2.36 -4.80
C ALA A 42 5.41 1.02 -4.04
N PHE A 43 4.92 1.07 -2.80
CA PHE A 43 4.66 -0.13 -2.01
C PHE A 43 3.60 -1.03 -2.68
N TYR A 44 2.45 -0.47 -3.06
CA TYR A 44 1.39 -1.28 -3.67
C TYR A 44 1.73 -1.73 -5.09
N ASP A 45 2.45 -0.93 -5.89
CA ASP A 45 2.97 -1.35 -7.19
C ASP A 45 3.86 -2.61 -7.03
N LEU A 46 4.87 -2.53 -6.15
CA LEU A 46 5.81 -3.64 -5.92
C LEU A 46 5.12 -4.90 -5.40
N ILE A 47 4.23 -4.73 -4.42
CA ILE A 47 3.50 -5.86 -3.84
C ILE A 47 2.60 -6.51 -4.90
N THR A 48 1.94 -5.72 -5.74
CA THR A 48 1.12 -6.23 -6.84
C THR A 48 1.95 -7.07 -7.79
N ASP A 49 3.10 -6.55 -8.25
CA ASP A 49 4.01 -7.29 -9.14
C ASP A 49 4.46 -8.63 -8.53
N PHE A 50 4.78 -8.64 -7.23
CA PHE A 50 5.22 -9.86 -6.54
C PHE A 50 4.12 -10.90 -6.45
N TYR A 51 2.88 -10.49 -6.16
CA TYR A 51 1.74 -11.40 -6.12
C TYR A 51 1.39 -11.92 -7.52
N GLU A 52 1.41 -11.08 -8.54
CA GLU A 52 1.14 -11.53 -9.91
C GLU A 52 2.18 -12.53 -10.40
N TYR A 53 3.45 -12.33 -10.05
CA TYR A 53 4.51 -13.29 -10.37
C TYR A 53 4.31 -14.64 -9.65
N GLY A 54 3.90 -14.63 -8.38
CA GLY A 54 3.76 -15.86 -7.58
C GLY A 54 2.44 -16.62 -7.76
N TRP A 55 1.33 -15.90 -7.99
CA TRP A 55 -0.03 -16.45 -8.03
C TRP A 55 -0.72 -16.27 -9.39
N GLY A 56 -0.08 -15.60 -10.34
CA GLY A 56 -0.70 -15.23 -11.60
C GLY A 56 -1.74 -14.11 -11.42
N GLN A 57 -2.51 -13.88 -12.48
CA GLN A 57 -3.52 -12.81 -12.53
C GLN A 57 -4.81 -13.15 -11.74
N SER A 58 -4.89 -14.36 -11.19
CA SER A 58 -6.05 -14.85 -10.44
C SER A 58 -5.64 -15.15 -9.00
N PHE A 59 -6.13 -14.37 -8.04
CA PHE A 59 -5.81 -14.47 -6.62
C PHE A 59 -6.51 -15.65 -5.92
N HIS A 60 -6.36 -16.86 -6.44
CA HIS A 60 -6.82 -18.08 -5.77
C HIS A 60 -5.88 -19.25 -6.04
N PHE A 61 -5.90 -20.23 -5.14
CA PHE A 61 -5.15 -21.47 -5.32
C PHE A 61 -5.87 -22.41 -6.29
N ALA A 62 -5.11 -23.31 -6.91
CA ALA A 62 -5.65 -24.42 -7.68
C ALA A 62 -4.89 -25.71 -7.37
N PRO A 63 -5.57 -26.86 -7.32
CA PRO A 63 -4.90 -28.15 -7.22
C PRO A 63 -4.18 -28.47 -8.53
N MET A 64 -2.88 -28.74 -8.45
CA MET A 64 -2.07 -29.14 -9.61
C MET A 64 -2.06 -30.65 -9.79
N LYS A 65 -2.26 -31.11 -11.04
CA LYS A 65 -2.05 -32.52 -11.42
C LYS A 65 -0.62 -32.73 -11.91
N GLY A 66 -0.14 -33.98 -11.85
CA GLY A 66 1.20 -34.32 -12.31
C GLY A 66 1.39 -33.97 -13.80
N GLY A 67 2.39 -33.14 -14.10
CA GLY A 67 2.71 -32.69 -15.46
C GLY A 67 1.87 -31.50 -15.97
N GLU A 68 0.97 -30.95 -15.16
CA GLU A 68 0.18 -29.77 -15.49
C GLU A 68 0.98 -28.48 -15.21
N SER A 69 0.84 -27.47 -16.07
CA SER A 69 1.39 -26.14 -15.77
C SER A 69 0.56 -25.43 -14.71
N PHE A 70 1.16 -24.45 -14.04
CA PHE A 70 0.45 -23.66 -13.05
C PHE A 70 -0.77 -22.94 -13.64
N GLU A 71 -0.62 -22.31 -14.81
CA GLU A 71 -1.71 -21.62 -15.51
C GLU A 71 -2.85 -22.57 -15.90
N ALA A 72 -2.52 -23.78 -16.38
CA ALA A 72 -3.53 -24.78 -16.71
C ALA A 72 -4.34 -25.20 -15.49
N SER A 73 -3.68 -25.37 -14.34
CA SER A 73 -4.36 -25.72 -13.08
C SER A 73 -5.33 -24.63 -12.63
N LEU A 74 -4.97 -23.35 -12.78
CA LEU A 74 -5.84 -22.21 -12.45
C LEU A 74 -7.10 -22.20 -13.30
N VAL A 75 -6.96 -22.34 -14.62
CA VAL A 75 -8.08 -22.37 -15.58
C VAL A 75 -9.02 -23.54 -15.27
N ALA A 76 -8.46 -24.74 -15.06
CA ALA A 76 -9.25 -25.93 -14.72
C ALA A 76 -10.04 -25.72 -13.41
N HIS A 77 -9.43 -25.08 -12.41
CA HIS A 77 -10.11 -24.78 -11.15
C HIS A 77 -11.23 -23.74 -11.31
N GLN A 78 -11.03 -22.72 -12.15
CA GLN A 78 -12.05 -21.72 -12.46
C GLN A 78 -13.25 -22.33 -13.18
N HIS A 79 -13.03 -23.24 -14.13
CA HIS A 79 -14.11 -23.98 -14.78
C HIS A 79 -14.89 -24.83 -13.77
N PHE A 80 -14.19 -25.58 -12.92
CA PHE A 80 -14.82 -26.37 -11.86
C PHE A 80 -15.69 -25.52 -10.93
N LEU A 81 -15.21 -24.36 -10.49
CA LEU A 81 -15.99 -23.43 -9.66
C LEU A 81 -17.19 -22.87 -10.42
N GLY A 82 -17.03 -22.50 -11.70
CA GLY A 82 -18.09 -22.02 -12.57
C GLY A 82 -19.25 -23.01 -12.70
N GLU A 83 -18.92 -24.28 -12.95
CA GLU A 83 -19.88 -25.39 -13.00
C GLU A 83 -20.57 -25.59 -11.64
N ALA A 84 -19.80 -25.55 -10.54
CA ALA A 84 -20.34 -25.71 -9.19
C ALA A 84 -21.35 -24.61 -8.81
N VAL A 85 -21.19 -23.39 -9.34
CA VAL A 85 -22.15 -22.28 -9.14
C VAL A 85 -23.20 -22.18 -10.24
N GLY A 86 -23.28 -23.16 -11.16
CA GLY A 86 -24.28 -23.22 -12.22
C GLY A 86 -24.10 -22.16 -13.32
N ARG A 87 -22.90 -21.57 -13.46
CA ARG A 87 -22.59 -20.71 -14.59
C ARG A 87 -22.25 -21.57 -15.81
N LYS A 88 -22.89 -21.25 -16.92
CA LYS A 88 -22.53 -21.82 -18.23
C LYS A 88 -21.24 -21.15 -18.73
N PRO A 89 -20.46 -21.84 -19.59
CA PRO A 89 -19.21 -21.31 -20.17
C PRO A 89 -19.40 -19.95 -20.85
#